data_AF-A0A0M8VDM1-F1
#
_entry.id   AF-A0A0M8VDM1-F1
#
_cell.length_a   1.000
_cell.length_b   1.000
_cell.length_c   1.000
_cell.angle_alpha   90.00
_cell.angle_beta   90.00
_cell.angle_gamma   90.00
#
_symmetry.space_group_name_H-M   'P 1'
#
loop_
_entity.id
_entity.type
_entity.pdbx_description
1 polymer ?
#
loop_
_entity_poly.entity_id
_entity_poly.type
_entity_poly.pdbx_seq_one_letter_code
_entity_poly.pdbx_strand_id
1 'polypeptide(L)'
;MERYFWHLNARQSDGMACVVCNTDFLNNKITSVPVGRSPADESQVFACKDPCAAVIADEAARMAKEMRAAVGADEADDEADGGGLADGEDPVFCVDGHFGSLLRDLRALAGAEALLATSDDIPTLRFLLGLTARHAETAMMRARLVLARTKEGDG
;
A
#
# COMPACT_ATOMS: atom_id res chain seq x y z
N MET A 1 -0.74 -10.42 -2.96
CA MET A 1 -0.03 -9.15 -3.19
C MET A 1 0.86 -9.36 -4.39
N GLU A 2 0.50 -8.82 -5.55
CA GLU A 2 1.32 -8.91 -6.76
C GLU A 2 2.57 -8.03 -6.59
N ARG A 3 3.75 -8.59 -6.87
CA ARG A 3 5.03 -7.87 -6.78
C ARG A 3 5.47 -7.46 -8.17
N TYR A 4 5.83 -6.18 -8.32
CA TYR A 4 6.38 -5.65 -9.56
C TYR A 4 7.90 -5.53 -9.47
N PHE A 5 8.59 -5.97 -10.51
CA PHE A 5 10.05 -5.86 -10.64
C PHE A 5 10.41 -4.79 -11.67
N TRP A 6 11.22 -3.83 -11.25
CA TRP A 6 11.67 -2.70 -12.07
C TRP A 6 13.12 -2.92 -12.54
N HIS A 7 13.55 -2.18 -13.56
CA HIS A 7 14.91 -2.26 -14.13
C HIS A 7 15.30 -3.65 -14.67
N LEU A 8 14.32 -4.37 -15.21
CA LEU A 8 14.56 -5.65 -15.87
C LEU A 8 15.16 -5.44 -17.27
N ASN A 9 16.08 -6.31 -17.65
CA ASN A 9 16.46 -6.43 -19.06
C ASN A 9 15.39 -7.20 -19.85
N ALA A 10 15.43 -7.12 -21.19
CA ALA A 10 14.43 -7.75 -22.05
C ALA A 10 14.23 -9.25 -21.79
N ARG A 11 15.32 -10.00 -21.51
CA ARG A 11 15.20 -11.44 -21.22
C ARG A 11 14.54 -11.71 -19.86
N GLN A 12 14.73 -10.83 -18.89
CA GLN A 12 14.13 -10.96 -17.57
C GLN A 12 12.65 -10.55 -17.59
N SER A 13 12.30 -9.48 -18.31
CA SER A 13 10.89 -9.08 -18.50
C SER A 13 10.10 -10.19 -19.18
N ASP A 14 10.67 -10.80 -20.22
CA ASP A 14 10.02 -11.89 -20.96
C ASP A 14 9.99 -13.23 -20.18
N GLY A 15 10.48 -13.26 -18.94
CA GLY A 15 10.51 -14.47 -18.10
C GLY A 15 11.53 -15.53 -18.52
N MET A 16 12.44 -15.20 -19.44
CA MET A 16 13.45 -16.12 -19.97
C MET A 16 14.74 -16.17 -19.14
N ALA A 17 14.97 -15.21 -18.27
CA ALA A 17 16.15 -15.15 -17.41
C ALA A 17 15.80 -14.86 -15.94
N CYS A 18 16.64 -15.33 -15.03
CA CYS A 18 16.50 -15.07 -13.61
C CYS A 18 16.64 -13.56 -13.32
N VAL A 19 15.67 -13.00 -12.58
CA VAL A 19 15.71 -11.58 -12.18
C VAL A 19 16.88 -11.21 -11.25
N VAL A 20 17.49 -12.20 -10.58
CA VAL A 20 18.60 -11.97 -9.63
C VAL A 20 19.97 -12.17 -10.29
N CYS A 21 20.23 -13.37 -10.81
CA CYS A 21 21.55 -13.76 -11.31
C CYS A 21 21.67 -13.69 -12.84
N ASN A 22 20.62 -13.25 -13.54
CA ASN A 22 20.56 -13.15 -15.00
C ASN A 22 20.84 -14.47 -15.74
N THR A 23 20.68 -15.61 -15.06
CA THR A 23 20.87 -16.92 -15.69
C THR A 23 19.74 -17.19 -16.67
N ASP A 24 20.11 -17.55 -17.89
CA ASP A 24 19.20 -17.87 -18.98
C ASP A 24 18.62 -19.28 -18.79
N PHE A 25 17.30 -19.38 -18.69
CA PHE A 25 16.58 -20.63 -18.47
C PHE A 25 16.43 -21.48 -19.73
N LEU A 26 16.58 -20.89 -20.92
CA LEU A 26 16.56 -21.64 -22.18
C LEU A 26 17.88 -22.39 -22.38
N ASN A 27 18.98 -21.76 -21.97
CA ASN A 27 20.32 -22.33 -22.12
C ASN A 27 20.75 -23.21 -20.94
N ASN A 28 20.20 -22.99 -19.74
CA ASN A 28 20.55 -23.74 -18.54
C ASN A 28 19.33 -24.46 -17.96
N LYS A 29 19.45 -25.77 -17.71
CA LYS A 29 18.40 -26.59 -17.08
C LYS A 29 18.30 -26.34 -15.58
N ILE A 30 17.89 -25.14 -15.20
CA ILE A 30 17.67 -24.74 -13.81
C ILE A 30 16.16 -24.69 -13.55
N THR A 31 15.74 -25.18 -12.39
CA THR A 31 14.34 -25.07 -11.98
C THR A 31 14.05 -23.61 -11.65
N SER A 32 13.06 -23.02 -12.31
CA SER A 32 12.62 -21.65 -12.07
C SER A 32 11.31 -21.61 -11.29
N VAL A 33 11.09 -20.53 -10.56
CA VAL A 33 9.83 -20.25 -9.84
C VAL A 33 9.35 -18.83 -10.19
N PRO A 34 8.03 -18.62 -10.32
CA PRO A 34 7.48 -17.29 -10.57
C PRO A 34 7.59 -16.43 -9.30
N VAL A 35 8.06 -15.19 -9.45
CA VAL A 35 8.30 -14.29 -8.29
C VAL A 35 7.54 -12.97 -8.37
N GLY A 36 7.00 -12.60 -9.53
CA GLY A 36 6.24 -11.37 -9.70
C GLY A 36 5.88 -11.09 -11.15
N ARG A 37 5.66 -9.82 -11.46
CA ARG A 37 5.39 -9.32 -12.82
C ARG A 37 6.29 -8.17 -13.24
N SER A 38 6.47 -8.01 -14.53
CA SER A 38 7.03 -6.80 -15.13
C SER A 38 5.93 -5.72 -15.23
N PRO A 39 6.19 -4.47 -14.80
CA PRO A 39 5.21 -3.39 -14.88
C PRO A 39 5.04 -2.79 -16.28
N ALA A 40 5.92 -3.11 -17.23
CA ALA A 40 5.82 -2.58 -18.60
C ALA A 40 4.75 -3.30 -19.44
N ASP A 41 4.57 -4.59 -19.20
CA ASP A 41 3.85 -5.52 -20.05
C ASP A 41 3.06 -6.58 -19.25
N GLU A 42 3.06 -6.48 -17.91
CA GLU A 42 2.39 -7.38 -16.95
C GLU A 42 2.78 -8.86 -17.05
N SER A 43 3.85 -9.15 -17.80
CA SER A 43 4.40 -10.48 -18.00
C SER A 43 4.96 -11.05 -16.69
N GLN A 44 4.88 -12.38 -16.55
CA GLN A 44 5.34 -13.06 -15.35
C GLN A 44 6.87 -13.19 -15.36
N VAL A 45 7.50 -12.82 -14.25
CA VAL A 45 8.96 -12.89 -14.09
C VAL A 45 9.37 -14.01 -13.16
N PHE A 46 10.56 -14.58 -13.41
CA PHE A 46 11.02 -15.81 -12.79
C PHE A 46 12.38 -15.65 -12.11
N ALA A 47 12.62 -16.47 -11.09
CA ALA A 47 13.92 -16.61 -10.43
C ALA A 47 14.34 -18.08 -10.36
N CYS A 48 15.64 -18.36 -10.26
CA CYS A 48 16.12 -19.71 -9.93
C CYS A 48 15.53 -20.13 -8.59
N LYS A 49 15.04 -21.38 -8.50
CA LYS A 49 14.46 -21.93 -7.27
C LYS A 49 15.39 -21.76 -6.07
N ASP A 50 16.66 -22.11 -6.24
CA ASP A 50 17.71 -21.93 -5.23
C ASP A 50 19.00 -21.43 -5.91
N PRO A 51 19.71 -20.43 -5.35
CA PRO A 51 19.40 -19.67 -4.13
C PRO A 51 18.56 -18.41 -4.37
N CYS A 52 18.24 -18.07 -5.63
CA CYS A 52 17.71 -16.74 -5.97
C CYS A 52 16.33 -16.45 -5.39
N ALA A 53 15.41 -17.42 -5.37
CA ALA A 53 14.10 -17.23 -4.79
C ALA A 53 14.16 -17.03 -3.26
N ALA A 54 15.08 -17.71 -2.58
CA ALA A 54 15.30 -17.53 -1.15
C ALA A 54 15.79 -16.10 -0.83
N VAL A 55 16.76 -15.58 -1.60
CA VAL A 55 17.25 -14.21 -1.45
C VAL A 55 16.11 -13.18 -1.61
N ILE A 56 15.25 -13.35 -2.62
CA ILE A 56 14.08 -12.47 -2.82
C ILE A 56 13.11 -12.57 -1.64
N ALA A 57 12.88 -13.76 -1.09
CA ALA A 57 12.00 -13.96 0.05
C ALA A 57 12.56 -13.26 1.31
N ASP A 58 13.86 -13.43 1.58
CA ASP A 58 14.56 -12.84 2.72
C ASP A 58 14.59 -11.31 2.63
N GLU A 59 14.90 -10.77 1.45
CA GLU A 59 14.93 -9.32 1.24
C GLU A 59 13.53 -8.71 1.40
N ALA A 60 12.50 -9.38 0.90
CA ALA A 60 11.14 -8.92 1.06
C ALA A 60 10.65 -9.01 2.51
N ALA A 61 11.07 -10.03 3.26
CA ALA A 61 10.80 -10.13 4.70
C ALA A 61 11.49 -8.99 5.47
N ARG A 62 12.74 -8.68 5.13
CA ARG A 62 13.49 -7.54 5.69
C ARG A 62 12.79 -6.22 5.40
N MET A 63 12.44 -5.95 4.14
CA MET A 63 11.71 -4.73 3.77
C MET A 63 10.36 -4.62 4.45
N ALA A 64 9.60 -5.73 4.56
CA ALA A 64 8.33 -5.73 5.26
C ALA A 64 8.51 -5.39 6.75
N LYS A 65 9.56 -5.92 7.41
CA LYS A 65 9.90 -5.58 8.78
C LYS A 65 10.28 -4.10 8.94
N GLU A 66 11.11 -3.57 8.05
CA GLU A 66 11.49 -2.15 8.06
C GLU A 66 10.29 -1.24 7.84
N MET A 67 9.36 -1.59 6.93
CA MET A 67 8.13 -0.84 6.72
C MET A 67 7.22 -0.87 7.95
N ARG A 68 7.06 -2.02 8.62
CA ARG A 68 6.30 -2.09 9.89
C ARG A 68 6.91 -1.19 10.97
N ALA A 69 8.24 -1.26 11.14
CA ALA A 69 8.95 -0.41 12.08
C ALA A 69 8.81 1.09 11.76
N ALA A 70 8.88 1.47 10.48
CA ALA A 70 8.74 2.86 10.04
C ALA A 70 7.32 3.41 10.21
N VAL A 71 6.31 2.55 10.15
CA VAL A 71 4.88 2.91 10.36
C VAL A 71 4.51 2.90 11.84
N GLY A 72 5.43 2.55 12.76
CA GLY A 72 5.14 2.43 14.19
C GLY A 72 4.26 1.23 14.52
N ALA A 73 4.18 0.25 13.62
CA ALA A 73 3.31 -0.93 13.77
C ALA A 73 3.88 -2.02 14.70
N ASP A 74 4.83 -1.68 15.58
CA ASP A 74 5.24 -2.55 16.69
C ASP A 74 4.26 -2.47 17.88
N GLU A 75 3.21 -1.64 17.82
CA GLU A 75 2.09 -1.61 18.78
C GLU A 75 0.75 -2.15 18.24
N ALA A 76 0.72 -2.82 17.07
CA ALA A 76 -0.56 -3.16 16.43
C ALA A 76 -0.67 -4.59 15.85
N ASP A 77 0.11 -5.55 16.34
CA ASP A 77 -0.07 -6.98 15.98
C ASP A 77 -0.43 -7.88 17.20
N ASP A 78 -0.73 -7.30 18.36
CA ASP A 78 -1.41 -7.97 19.49
C ASP A 78 -2.68 -7.18 19.85
N GLU A 79 -3.83 -7.50 19.25
CA GLU A 79 -5.17 -7.51 19.89
C GLU A 79 -6.18 -8.03 18.86
N ALA A 80 -6.02 -9.31 18.54
CA ALA A 80 -7.13 -10.19 18.21
C ALA A 80 -7.48 -11.03 19.44
N ASP A 81 -7.62 -10.42 20.61
CA ASP A 81 -8.33 -10.98 21.76
C ASP A 81 -8.57 -9.85 22.75
N GLY A 82 -9.74 -9.83 23.39
CA GLY A 82 -10.09 -8.74 24.27
C GLY A 82 -9.19 -8.67 25.50
N GLY A 83 -8.58 -7.51 25.75
CA GLY A 83 -8.19 -7.16 27.12
C GLY A 83 -6.95 -6.31 27.28
N GLY A 84 -7.11 -5.01 27.07
CA GLY A 84 -6.61 -4.00 28.01
C GLY A 84 -5.34 -3.28 27.60
N LEU A 85 -5.52 -2.06 27.08
CA LEU A 85 -4.56 -0.98 27.26
C LEU A 85 -5.18 0.14 28.10
N ALA A 86 -4.48 0.37 29.21
CA ALA A 86 -4.51 1.49 30.13
C ALA A 86 -5.22 2.77 29.64
N ASP A 87 -6.26 3.13 30.39
CA ASP A 87 -6.69 4.46 30.83
C ASP A 87 -5.85 5.68 30.37
N GLY A 88 -5.88 5.94 29.07
CA GLY A 88 -5.29 7.11 28.43
C GLY A 88 -6.15 7.47 27.23
N GLU A 89 -7.16 8.30 27.47
CA GLU A 89 -8.08 8.83 26.47
C GLU A 89 -7.31 9.34 25.24
N ASP A 90 -7.32 8.61 24.13
CA ASP A 90 -6.80 9.11 22.87
C ASP A 90 -7.62 10.38 22.52
N PRO A 91 -7.00 11.59 22.60
CA PRO A 91 -7.76 12.82 22.60
C PRO A 91 -8.54 12.91 21.30
N VAL A 92 -9.84 13.25 21.39
CA VAL A 92 -10.77 13.32 20.23
C VAL A 92 -10.17 14.09 19.06
N PHE A 93 -9.33 15.08 19.36
CA PHE A 93 -8.58 15.91 18.41
C PHE A 93 -7.10 15.53 18.33
N CYS A 94 -6.78 14.26 18.07
CA CYS A 94 -5.42 13.81 17.78
C CYS A 94 -5.08 13.94 16.28
N VAL A 95 -3.84 14.34 15.98
CA VAL A 95 -3.29 14.44 14.60
C VAL A 95 -3.13 13.06 13.95
N ASP A 96 -2.83 12.05 14.75
CA ASP A 96 -2.68 10.66 14.29
C ASP A 96 -3.98 9.86 14.40
N GLY A 97 -4.95 10.35 15.19
CA GLY A 97 -6.27 9.75 15.36
C GLY A 97 -7.30 10.05 14.27
N HIS A 98 -8.56 9.77 14.57
CA HIS A 98 -9.69 9.92 13.62
C HIS A 98 -9.87 11.35 13.10
N PHE A 99 -9.57 12.36 13.92
CA PHE A 99 -9.67 13.77 13.53
C PHE A 99 -8.60 14.18 12.51
N GLY A 100 -7.32 13.88 12.76
CA GLY A 100 -6.27 14.17 11.78
C GLY A 100 -6.40 13.35 10.50
N SER A 101 -6.93 12.14 10.61
CA SER A 101 -7.38 11.31 9.49
C SER A 101 -8.49 11.97 8.65
N LEU A 102 -9.51 12.55 9.30
CA LEU A 102 -10.55 13.34 8.64
C LEU A 102 -9.98 14.57 7.91
N LEU A 103 -9.07 15.32 8.54
CA LEU A 103 -8.43 16.49 7.91
C LEU A 103 -7.65 16.11 6.65
N ARG A 104 -7.01 14.94 6.64
CA ARG A 104 -6.32 14.42 5.43
C ARG A 104 -7.31 14.12 4.31
N ASP A 105 -8.44 13.48 4.60
CA ASP A 105 -9.48 13.22 3.60
C ASP A 105 -10.06 14.54 3.04
N LEU A 106 -10.32 15.53 3.90
CA LEU A 106 -10.81 16.85 3.46
C LEU A 106 -9.80 17.59 2.58
N ARG A 107 -8.50 17.51 2.88
CA ARG A 107 -7.45 18.08 2.01
C ARG A 107 -7.39 17.39 0.65
N ALA A 108 -7.56 16.06 0.62
CA ALA A 108 -7.61 15.32 -0.63
C ALA A 108 -8.81 15.75 -1.49
N LEU A 109 -9.97 15.96 -0.87
CA LEU A 109 -11.17 16.47 -1.55
C LEU A 109 -10.97 17.88 -2.11
N ALA A 110 -10.38 18.80 -1.35
CA ALA A 110 -10.06 20.15 -1.84
C ALA A 110 -9.06 20.12 -3.01
N GLY A 111 -8.06 19.24 -2.95
CA GLY A 111 -7.14 19.04 -4.07
C GLY A 111 -7.82 18.46 -5.31
N ALA A 112 -8.72 17.48 -5.13
CA ALA A 112 -9.48 16.90 -6.23
C ALA A 112 -10.42 17.91 -6.88
N GLU A 113 -11.07 18.77 -6.09
CA GLU A 113 -11.89 19.89 -6.60
C GLU A 113 -11.07 20.83 -7.49
N ALA A 114 -9.90 21.28 -7.02
CA ALA A 114 -9.03 22.18 -7.79
C ALA A 114 -8.59 21.56 -9.13
N LEU A 115 -8.31 20.26 -9.16
CA LEU A 115 -7.95 19.54 -10.38
C LEU A 115 -9.14 19.34 -11.31
N LEU A 116 -10.33 19.02 -10.78
CA LEU A 116 -11.56 18.92 -11.56
C LEU A 116 -11.92 20.24 -12.23
N ALA A 117 -11.63 21.38 -11.59
CA ALA A 117 -11.92 22.71 -12.13
C ALA A 117 -11.03 23.10 -13.34
N THR A 118 -9.93 22.38 -13.56
CA THR A 118 -8.91 22.73 -14.58
C THR A 118 -8.64 21.61 -15.60
N SER A 119 -9.20 20.42 -15.39
CA SER A 119 -8.98 19.27 -16.25
C SER A 119 -10.09 19.10 -17.27
N ASP A 120 -9.71 18.96 -18.54
CA ASP A 120 -10.63 18.71 -19.66
C ASP A 120 -10.52 17.28 -20.22
N ASP A 121 -9.59 16.47 -19.69
CA ASP A 121 -9.33 15.11 -20.17
C ASP A 121 -10.27 14.09 -19.51
N ILE A 122 -11.05 13.37 -20.32
CA ILE A 122 -12.10 12.45 -19.84
C ILE A 122 -11.54 11.32 -18.94
N PRO A 123 -10.43 10.62 -19.27
CA PRO A 123 -9.77 9.69 -18.35
C PRO A 123 -9.39 10.32 -17.01
N THR A 124 -8.77 11.50 -17.03
CA THR A 124 -8.38 12.23 -15.82
C THR A 124 -9.59 12.60 -14.96
N LEU A 125 -10.66 13.11 -15.59
CA LEU A 125 -11.92 13.41 -14.90
C LEU A 125 -12.52 12.17 -14.23
N ARG A 126 -12.54 11.02 -14.90
CA ARG A 126 -13.04 9.76 -14.31
C ARG A 126 -12.21 9.33 -13.10
N PHE A 127 -10.89 9.44 -13.19
CA PHE A 127 -10.00 9.14 -12.07
C PHE A 127 -10.26 10.07 -10.88
N LEU A 128 -10.31 11.39 -11.13
CA LEU A 128 -10.55 12.40 -10.09
C LEU A 128 -11.92 12.24 -9.43
N LEU A 129 -12.96 11.93 -10.20
CA LEU A 129 -14.30 11.64 -9.65
C LEU A 129 -14.30 10.38 -8.79
N GLY A 130 -13.60 9.32 -9.19
CA GLY A 130 -13.44 8.10 -8.39
C GLY A 130 -12.68 8.36 -7.08
N LEU A 131 -11.61 9.15 -7.14
CA LEU A 131 -10.85 9.58 -5.97
C LEU A 131 -11.73 10.41 -5.02
N THR A 132 -12.50 11.34 -5.57
CA THR A 132 -13.43 12.20 -4.81
C THR A 132 -14.49 11.37 -4.10
N ALA A 133 -15.11 10.40 -4.79
CA ALA A 133 -16.13 9.54 -4.21
C ALA A 133 -15.58 8.75 -3.01
N ARG A 134 -14.39 8.15 -3.15
CA ARG A 134 -13.74 7.39 -2.08
C ARG A 134 -13.42 8.24 -0.85
N HIS A 135 -12.83 9.43 -1.06
CA HIS A 135 -12.49 10.31 0.07
C HIS A 135 -13.71 10.98 0.71
N ALA A 136 -14.79 11.20 -0.05
CA ALA A 136 -16.04 11.71 0.51
C ALA A 136 -16.69 10.70 1.45
N GLU A 137 -16.69 9.42 1.08
CA GLU A 137 -17.20 8.34 1.92
C GLU A 137 -16.40 8.18 3.22
N THR A 138 -15.06 8.15 3.12
CA THR A 138 -14.19 8.03 4.31
C THR A 138 -14.29 9.26 5.21
N ALA A 139 -14.30 10.46 4.65
CA ALA A 139 -14.50 11.70 5.41
C ALA A 139 -15.85 11.70 6.14
N MET A 140 -16.92 11.30 5.48
CA MET A 140 -18.26 11.24 6.08
C MET A 140 -18.31 10.28 7.27
N MET A 141 -17.76 9.06 7.12
CA MET A 141 -17.71 8.09 8.22
C MET A 141 -16.88 8.61 9.40
N ARG A 142 -15.72 9.20 9.14
CA ARG A 142 -14.84 9.74 10.19
C ARG A 142 -15.44 10.96 10.88
N ALA A 143 -16.09 11.86 10.14
CA ALA A 143 -16.81 12.99 10.72
C ALA A 143 -17.91 12.52 11.69
N ARG A 144 -18.63 11.45 11.37
CA ARG A 144 -19.62 10.86 12.27
C ARG A 144 -19.00 10.30 13.55
N LEU A 145 -17.85 9.63 13.46
CA LEU A 145 -17.13 9.11 14.62
C LEU A 145 -16.65 10.23 15.54
N VAL A 146 -16.05 11.28 14.97
CA VAL A 146 -15.62 12.47 15.73
C VAL A 146 -16.82 13.12 16.41
N LEU A 147 -17.93 13.31 15.68
CA LEU A 147 -19.16 13.88 16.24
C LEU A 147 -19.76 13.05 17.38
N ALA A 148 -19.70 11.71 17.28
CA ALA A 148 -20.18 10.83 18.35
C ALA A 148 -19.34 11.01 19.62
N ARG A 149 -18.00 10.96 19.50
CA ARG A 149 -17.09 11.15 20.64
C ARG A 149 -17.20 12.54 21.27
N THR A 150 -17.37 13.60 20.48
CA THR A 150 -17.57 14.95 21.04
C THR A 150 -18.87 15.10 21.82
N LYS A 151 -19.90 14.30 21.52
CA LYS A 151 -21.16 14.32 22.28
C LYS A 151 -21.08 13.54 23.59
N GLU A 152 -20.24 12.51 23.65
CA GLU A 152 -20.04 11.70 24.85
C GLU A 152 -19.26 12.45 25.94
N GLY A 153 -18.39 13.40 25.59
CA GLY A 153 -17.64 14.23 26.54
C GLY A 153 -18.38 15.48 27.06
N ASP A 154 -19.63 15.70 26.67
CA ASP A 154 -20.44 16.90 27.01
C ASP A 154 -21.51 16.61 28.10
N GLY A 155 -21.40 15.46 28.79
CA GLY A 155 -22.29 15.01 29.87
C GLY A 155 -21.54 14.73 31.17
#